data_AF-A0A5C7VQX0-F1
#
_entry.id   AF-A0A5C7VQX0-F1
#
_cell.length_a   1.000
_cell.length_b   1.000
_cell.length_c   1.000
_cell.angle_alpha   90.00
_cell.angle_beta   90.00
_cell.angle_gamma   90.00
#
_symmetry.space_group_name_H-M   'P 1'
#
loop_
_entity.id
_entity.type
_entity.pdbx_description
1 polymer ?
#
loop_
_entity_poly.entity_id
_entity_poly.type
_entity_poly.pdbx_seq_one_letter_code
_entity_poly.pdbx_strand_id
1 'polypeptide(L)'
;LMAVVLLEQSNAPVDLLKVIKMLLVHDIVEIDAGDTFAFADQSNKAKDEAAAAERIFGLLPTDQRDEFMTLWQEFDARESAESHYANAMDRLMPVFHNMNNNGGSWAEHSVTRAQINKRLSPIDEGSHEIWQVVQKLLDNAERLGYLKP
;
A
#
# COMPACT_ATOMS: atom_id res chain seq x y z
N LEU A 1 -10.66 -2.13 6.94
CA LEU A 1 -12.04 -2.16 6.41
C LEU A 1 -12.09 -2.71 4.99
N MET A 2 -11.40 -2.10 4.02
CA MET A 2 -11.44 -2.55 2.61
C MET A 2 -11.08 -4.02 2.43
N ALA A 3 -10.01 -4.50 3.08
CA ALA A 3 -9.62 -5.93 3.03
C ALA A 3 -10.73 -6.89 3.46
N VAL A 4 -11.60 -6.48 4.39
CA VAL A 4 -12.73 -7.30 4.85
C VAL A 4 -13.87 -7.27 3.84
N VAL A 5 -14.20 -6.07 3.35
CA VAL A 5 -15.33 -5.87 2.43
C VAL A 5 -15.05 -6.44 1.04
N LEU A 6 -13.80 -6.40 0.59
CA LEU A 6 -13.39 -6.75 -0.77
C LEU A 6 -12.70 -8.12 -0.84
N LEU A 7 -12.82 -8.97 0.19
CA LEU A 7 -12.11 -10.24 0.27
C LEU A 7 -12.38 -11.13 -0.95
N GLU A 8 -13.63 -11.18 -1.42
CA GLU A 8 -14.06 -11.97 -2.59
C GLU A 8 -13.39 -11.54 -3.90
N GLN A 9 -12.73 -10.39 -3.92
CA GLN A 9 -12.01 -9.89 -5.10
C GLN A 9 -10.52 -10.27 -5.09
N SER A 10 -10.05 -10.99 -4.07
CA SER A 10 -8.68 -11.51 -4.04
C SER A 10 -8.43 -12.51 -5.17
N ASN A 11 -7.23 -12.46 -5.77
CA ASN A 11 -6.84 -13.38 -6.84
C ASN A 11 -6.71 -14.84 -6.38
N ALA A 12 -6.46 -15.04 -5.09
CA ALA A 12 -6.28 -16.35 -4.46
C ALA A 12 -6.90 -16.33 -3.05
N PRO A 13 -7.25 -17.50 -2.48
CA PRO A 13 -7.63 -17.58 -1.08
C PRO A 13 -6.52 -17.03 -0.19
N VAL A 14 -6.89 -16.15 0.74
CA VAL A 14 -5.97 -15.53 1.71
C VAL A 14 -6.48 -15.72 3.12
N ASP A 15 -5.56 -15.83 4.09
CA ASP A 15 -5.91 -15.70 5.50
C ASP A 15 -6.23 -14.23 5.82
N LEU A 16 -7.53 -13.91 5.91
CA LEU A 16 -7.98 -12.55 6.19
C LEU A 16 -7.46 -12.01 7.54
N LEU A 17 -7.31 -12.86 8.56
CA LEU A 17 -6.80 -12.41 9.86
C LEU A 17 -5.34 -11.99 9.71
N LYS A 18 -4.54 -12.77 8.97
CA LYS A 18 -3.15 -12.43 8.67
C LYS A 18 -3.04 -11.12 7.88
N VAL A 19 -3.86 -10.94 6.84
CA VAL A 19 -3.92 -9.69 6.05
C VAL A 19 -4.27 -8.49 6.93
N ILE A 20 -5.24 -8.62 7.82
CA ILE A 20 -5.63 -7.54 8.74
C ILE A 20 -4.46 -7.19 9.67
N LYS A 21 -3.81 -8.19 10.28
CA LYS A 21 -2.64 -7.95 11.14
C LYS A 21 -1.53 -7.25 10.37
N MET A 22 -1.22 -7.73 9.16
CA MET A 22 -0.21 -7.15 8.27
C MET A 22 -0.50 -5.66 7.99
N LEU A 23 -1.73 -5.32 7.58
CA LEU A 23 -2.14 -3.94 7.33
C LEU A 23 -2.16 -3.07 8.60
N LEU A 24 -2.35 -3.64 9.79
CA LEU A 24 -2.28 -2.88 11.04
C LEU A 24 -0.84 -2.55 11.45
N VAL A 25 0.14 -3.35 11.03
CA VAL A 25 1.54 -3.19 11.47
C VAL A 25 2.47 -2.59 10.41
N HIS A 26 2.11 -2.64 9.13
CA HIS A 26 3.03 -2.30 8.02
C HIS A 26 3.69 -0.91 8.16
N ASP A 27 2.93 0.11 8.56
CA ASP A 27 3.43 1.49 8.70
C ASP A 27 3.84 1.85 10.14
N ILE A 28 3.87 0.91 11.09
CA ILE A 28 4.33 1.23 12.46
C ILE A 28 5.77 1.75 12.46
N VAL A 29 6.59 1.29 11.51
CA VAL A 29 7.98 1.75 11.34
C VAL A 29 8.09 3.24 11.00
N GLU A 30 7.04 3.84 10.45
CA GLU A 30 7.00 5.27 10.09
C GLU A 30 6.97 6.18 11.33
N ILE A 31 6.73 5.65 12.54
CA ILE A 31 6.88 6.40 13.80
C ILE A 31 8.29 6.99 13.93
N ASP A 32 9.32 6.24 13.52
CA ASP A 32 10.71 6.71 13.55
C ASP A 32 11.24 7.07 12.16
N ALA A 33 10.91 6.28 11.14
CA ALA A 33 11.41 6.50 9.78
C ALA A 33 10.76 7.71 9.11
N GLY A 34 9.57 8.11 9.57
CA GLY A 34 8.72 9.10 8.93
C GLY A 34 8.01 8.58 7.68
N ASP A 35 6.86 9.18 7.35
CA ASP A 35 6.18 8.91 6.09
C ASP A 35 6.99 9.52 4.92
N THR A 36 7.23 8.71 3.90
CA THR A 36 7.89 9.14 2.67
C THR A 36 6.90 9.13 1.53
N PHE A 37 6.59 10.32 1.01
CA PHE A 37 5.70 10.46 -0.14
C PHE A 37 6.12 9.51 -1.28
N ALA A 38 5.15 8.77 -1.83
CA ALA A 38 5.39 7.66 -2.74
C ALA A 38 6.18 8.01 -4.03
N PHE A 39 6.26 9.30 -4.39
CA PHE A 39 7.00 9.79 -5.57
C PHE A 39 8.26 10.61 -5.22
N ALA A 40 8.63 10.72 -3.93
CA ALA A 40 9.85 11.38 -3.48
C ALA A 40 11.07 10.44 -3.56
N ASP A 41 12.26 10.96 -3.25
CA ASP A 41 13.46 10.14 -3.08
C ASP A 41 13.30 9.20 -1.86
N GLN A 42 13.64 7.93 -2.04
CA GLN A 42 13.51 6.86 -1.04
C GLN A 42 14.86 6.18 -0.76
N SER A 43 15.97 6.83 -1.12
CA SER A 43 17.33 6.26 -1.02
C SER A 43 17.70 5.72 0.36
N ASN A 44 17.22 6.32 1.45
CA ASN A 44 17.45 5.86 2.83
C ASN A 44 16.29 5.08 3.44
N LYS A 45 15.12 5.03 2.77
CA LYS A 45 13.86 4.54 3.34
C LYS A 45 14.00 3.14 3.96
N ALA A 46 14.48 2.18 3.18
CA ALA A 46 14.62 0.79 3.64
C ALA A 46 15.55 0.64 4.85
N LYS A 47 16.61 1.46 4.94
CA LYS A 47 17.54 1.43 6.07
C LYS A 47 16.89 2.00 7.33
N ASP A 48 16.21 3.12 7.18
CA ASP A 48 15.57 3.81 8.31
C ASP A 48 14.38 3.00 8.84
N GLU A 49 13.58 2.41 7.95
CA GLU A 49 12.48 1.50 8.31
C GLU A 49 12.98 0.22 8.99
N ALA A 50 14.07 -0.38 8.51
CA ALA A 50 14.64 -1.56 9.17
C ALA A 50 15.12 -1.25 10.60
N ALA A 51 15.78 -0.10 10.82
CA ALA A 51 16.19 0.34 12.14
C ALA A 51 14.99 0.64 13.05
N ALA A 52 13.94 1.25 12.49
CA ALA A 52 12.68 1.50 13.19
C ALA A 52 11.98 0.20 13.58
N ALA A 53 11.89 -0.78 12.67
CA ALA A 53 11.32 -2.10 12.93
C ALA A 53 12.03 -2.81 14.07
N GLU A 54 13.37 -2.83 14.04
CA GLU A 54 14.18 -3.46 15.09
C GLU A 54 13.93 -2.80 16.45
N ARG A 55 13.92 -1.46 16.51
CA ARG A 55 13.70 -0.73 17.75
C ARG A 55 12.27 -0.90 18.26
N ILE A 56 11.26 -0.68 17.42
CA ILE A 56 9.85 -0.61 17.83
C ILE A 56 9.31 -2.00 18.14
N PHE A 57 9.46 -2.96 17.24
CA PHE A 57 8.99 -4.33 17.51
C PHE A 57 9.83 -4.98 18.60
N GLY A 58 11.09 -4.58 18.77
CA GLY A 58 11.96 -5.00 19.87
C GLY A 58 11.46 -4.62 21.27
N LEU A 59 10.46 -3.73 21.39
CA LEU A 59 9.80 -3.41 22.67
C LEU A 59 8.83 -4.50 23.13
N LEU A 60 8.41 -5.39 22.23
CA LEU A 60 7.43 -6.44 22.50
C LEU A 60 8.09 -7.69 23.09
N PRO A 61 7.31 -8.55 23.78
CA PRO A 61 7.72 -9.93 24.07
C PRO A 61 8.19 -10.66 22.81
N THR A 62 9.11 -11.62 22.98
CA THR A 62 9.80 -12.28 21.87
C THR A 62 8.86 -12.88 20.82
N ASP A 63 7.79 -13.54 21.25
CA ASP A 63 6.78 -14.13 20.36
C ASP A 63 6.06 -13.09 19.51
N GLN A 64 5.67 -11.96 20.11
CA GLN A 64 4.99 -10.87 19.41
C GLN A 64 5.94 -10.08 18.49
N ARG A 65 7.16 -9.82 18.94
CA ARG A 65 8.21 -9.20 18.12
C ARG A 65 8.43 -10.00 16.84
N ASP A 66 8.61 -11.32 16.99
CA ASP A 66 8.92 -12.19 15.86
C ASP A 66 7.73 -12.29 14.90
N GLU A 67 6.50 -12.35 15.41
CA GLU A 67 5.28 -12.28 14.59
C GLU A 67 5.21 -10.97 13.79
N PHE A 68 5.37 -9.81 14.45
CA PHE A 68 5.20 -8.52 13.80
C PHE A 68 6.33 -8.20 12.83
N MET A 69 7.56 -8.56 13.18
CA MET A 69 8.70 -8.45 12.26
C MET A 69 8.47 -9.29 11.00
N THR A 70 7.97 -10.52 11.16
CA THR A 70 7.65 -11.39 10.02
C THR A 70 6.56 -10.79 9.14
N LEU A 71 5.47 -10.29 9.74
CA LEU A 71 4.37 -9.66 8.99
C LEU A 71 4.83 -8.41 8.23
N TRP A 72 5.64 -7.56 8.87
CA TRP A 72 6.18 -6.35 8.24
C TRP A 72 7.10 -6.70 7.06
N GLN A 73 8.03 -7.63 7.25
CA GLN A 73 8.93 -8.10 6.19
C GLN A 73 8.16 -8.75 5.04
N GLU A 74 7.13 -9.55 5.33
CA GLU A 74 6.30 -10.19 4.32
C GLU A 74 5.50 -9.16 3.50
N PHE A 75 5.00 -8.10 4.14
CA PHE A 75 4.34 -7.00 3.43
C PHE A 75 5.27 -6.32 2.44
N ASP A 76 6.52 -6.03 2.83
CA ASP A 76 7.50 -5.37 1.97
C ASP A 76 7.99 -6.28 0.82
N ALA A 77 8.25 -7.55 1.13
CA ALA A 77 8.73 -8.54 0.15
C ALA A 77 7.74 -8.79 -0.99
N ARG A 78 6.42 -8.73 -0.72
CA ARG A 78 5.36 -8.92 -1.73
C ARG A 78 5.47 -10.24 -2.50
N GLU A 79 5.66 -11.34 -1.79
CA GLU A 79 5.82 -12.68 -2.39
C GLU A 79 4.65 -13.64 -2.08
N SER A 80 3.83 -13.34 -1.07
CA SER A 80 2.71 -14.18 -0.66
C SER A 80 1.38 -13.67 -1.19
N ALA A 81 0.38 -14.54 -1.26
CA ALA A 81 -0.98 -14.12 -1.63
C ALA A 81 -1.52 -13.06 -0.66
N GLU A 82 -1.23 -13.21 0.64
CA GLU A 82 -1.60 -12.23 1.65
C GLU A 82 -0.92 -10.89 1.44
N SER A 83 0.39 -10.85 1.16
CA SER A 83 1.09 -9.57 0.96
C SER A 83 0.73 -8.90 -0.35
N HIS A 84 0.48 -9.65 -1.43
CA HIS A 84 -0.08 -9.08 -2.65
C HIS A 84 -1.45 -8.45 -2.39
N TYR A 85 -2.34 -9.16 -1.70
CA TYR A 85 -3.69 -8.64 -1.40
C TYR A 85 -3.64 -7.43 -0.45
N ALA A 86 -2.82 -7.48 0.61
CA ALA A 86 -2.60 -6.35 1.52
C ALA A 86 -2.07 -5.12 0.76
N ASN A 87 -1.04 -5.29 -0.07
CA ASN A 87 -0.46 -4.21 -0.88
C ASN A 87 -1.46 -3.62 -1.88
N ALA A 88 -2.37 -4.43 -2.42
CA ALA A 88 -3.45 -3.96 -3.28
C ALA A 88 -4.44 -3.08 -2.51
N MET A 89 -4.83 -3.48 -1.30
CA MET A 89 -5.71 -2.69 -0.44
C MET A 89 -5.09 -1.38 0.00
N ASP A 90 -3.82 -1.39 0.40
CA ASP A 90 -3.06 -0.18 0.75
C ASP A 90 -3.07 0.82 -0.41
N ARG A 91 -2.66 0.37 -1.61
CA ARG A 91 -2.59 1.22 -2.81
C ARG A 91 -3.94 1.71 -3.32
N LEU A 92 -5.02 1.00 -3.01
CA LEU A 92 -6.37 1.39 -3.43
C LEU A 92 -6.88 2.62 -2.68
N MET A 93 -6.55 2.78 -1.39
CA MET A 93 -7.12 3.85 -0.56
C MET A 93 -6.79 5.26 -1.11
N PRO A 94 -5.52 5.57 -1.46
CA PRO A 94 -5.15 6.86 -2.02
C PRO A 94 -5.86 7.19 -3.34
N VAL A 95 -6.25 6.18 -4.14
CA VAL A 95 -7.01 6.40 -5.39
C VAL A 95 -8.36 7.04 -5.08
N PHE A 96 -9.11 6.49 -4.11
CA PHE A 96 -10.40 7.05 -3.72
C PHE A 96 -10.26 8.44 -3.10
N HIS A 97 -9.24 8.66 -2.27
CA HIS A 97 -8.98 9.98 -1.69
C HIS A 97 -8.71 11.04 -2.76
N ASN A 98 -7.83 10.77 -3.71
CA ASN A 98 -7.52 11.73 -4.76
C ASN A 98 -8.71 11.98 -5.69
N MET A 99 -9.47 10.94 -6.05
CA MET A 99 -10.69 11.10 -6.85
C MET A 99 -11.74 11.96 -6.15
N ASN A 100 -11.89 11.82 -4.83
CA ASN A 100 -12.86 12.59 -4.05
C ASN A 100 -12.34 13.97 -3.62
N ASN A 101 -11.08 14.31 -3.91
CA ASN A 101 -10.46 15.59 -3.56
C ASN A 101 -9.92 16.33 -4.80
N ASN A 102 -10.62 16.23 -5.93
CA ASN A 102 -10.28 16.92 -7.18
C ASN A 102 -8.82 16.71 -7.64
N GLY A 103 -8.30 15.50 -7.43
CA GLY A 103 -6.92 15.13 -7.73
C GLY A 103 -5.96 15.24 -6.55
N GLY A 104 -6.34 15.88 -5.43
CA GLY A 104 -5.60 15.89 -4.17
C GLY A 104 -4.08 16.00 -4.34
N SER A 105 -3.35 15.04 -3.77
CA SER A 105 -1.89 14.98 -3.85
C SER A 105 -1.38 14.75 -5.29
N TRP A 106 -2.17 14.15 -6.18
CA TRP A 106 -1.79 14.05 -7.60
C TRP A 106 -1.71 15.43 -8.25
N ALA A 107 -2.72 16.26 -8.02
CA ALA A 107 -2.77 17.62 -8.57
C ALA A 107 -1.71 18.52 -7.91
N GLU A 108 -1.59 18.48 -6.59
CA GLU A 108 -0.63 19.27 -5.81
C GLU A 108 0.82 18.99 -6.22
N HIS A 109 1.16 17.72 -6.41
CA HIS A 109 2.52 17.29 -6.77
C HIS A 109 2.73 17.08 -8.27
N SER A 110 1.76 17.45 -9.12
CA SER A 110 1.86 17.30 -10.57
C SER A 110 2.19 15.87 -11.02
N VAL A 111 1.64 14.88 -10.34
CA VAL A 111 1.86 13.46 -10.64
C VAL A 111 1.27 13.12 -12.01
N THR A 112 1.98 12.32 -12.79
CA THR A 112 1.56 11.90 -14.14
C THR A 112 0.90 10.52 -14.14
N ARG A 113 0.14 10.23 -15.20
CA ARG A 113 -0.48 8.92 -15.42
C ARG A 113 0.56 7.80 -15.44
N ALA A 114 1.72 8.04 -16.06
CA ALA A 114 2.81 7.08 -16.09
C ALA A 114 3.36 6.76 -14.68
N GLN A 115 3.56 7.78 -13.83
CA GLN A 115 4.00 7.59 -12.45
C GLN A 115 2.97 6.81 -11.63
N ILE A 116 1.69 7.16 -11.75
CA ILE A 116 0.61 6.49 -11.04
C ILE A 116 0.43 5.05 -11.49
N ASN A 117 0.45 4.78 -12.80
CA ASN A 117 0.37 3.41 -13.32
C ASN A 117 1.49 2.54 -12.76
N LYS A 118 2.74 3.05 -12.71
CA LYS A 118 3.87 2.31 -12.12
C LYS A 118 3.66 2.04 -10.62
N ARG A 119 3.13 3.00 -9.86
CA ARG A 119 2.89 2.84 -8.41
C ARG A 119 1.76 1.86 -8.11
N LEU A 120 0.71 1.87 -8.93
CA LEU A 120 -0.53 1.14 -8.68
C LEU A 120 -0.62 -0.21 -9.42
N SER A 121 0.23 -0.50 -10.41
CA SER A 121 0.22 -1.81 -11.09
C SER A 121 0.33 -3.03 -10.17
N PRO A 122 1.00 -2.97 -8.99
CA PRO A 122 0.93 -4.03 -7.98
C PRO A 122 -0.47 -4.46 -7.54
N ILE A 123 -1.48 -3.61 -7.70
CA ILE A 123 -2.87 -3.97 -7.36
C ILE A 123 -3.29 -5.22 -8.15
N ASP A 124 -2.84 -5.37 -9.39
CA ASP A 124 -3.17 -6.50 -10.27
C ASP A 124 -2.72 -7.85 -9.69
N GLU A 125 -1.62 -7.87 -8.95
CA GLU A 125 -1.10 -9.08 -8.30
C GLU A 125 -1.99 -9.56 -7.15
N GLY A 126 -2.62 -8.62 -6.43
CA GLY A 126 -3.54 -8.93 -5.33
C GLY A 126 -5.00 -9.10 -5.77
N SER A 127 -5.44 -8.35 -6.79
CA SER A 127 -6.79 -8.37 -7.33
C SER A 127 -6.86 -7.79 -8.74
N HIS A 128 -7.06 -8.66 -9.73
CA HIS A 128 -7.23 -8.27 -11.13
C HIS A 128 -8.50 -7.41 -11.33
N GLU A 129 -9.61 -7.79 -10.70
CA GLU A 129 -10.89 -7.08 -10.80
C GLU A 129 -10.79 -5.64 -10.26
N ILE A 130 -10.13 -5.46 -9.10
CA ILE A 130 -9.91 -4.11 -8.54
C ILE A 130 -8.99 -3.31 -9.44
N TRP A 131 -7.95 -3.93 -10.02
CA TRP A 131 -7.05 -3.22 -10.93
C TRP A 131 -7.78 -2.67 -12.16
N GLN A 132 -8.69 -3.45 -12.76
CA GLN A 132 -9.52 -2.97 -13.87
C GLN A 132 -10.40 -1.77 -13.47
N VAL A 133 -10.94 -1.76 -12.25
CA VAL A 133 -11.70 -0.62 -11.72
C VAL A 133 -10.79 0.59 -11.54
N VAL A 134 -9.59 0.41 -10.99
CA VAL A 134 -8.60 1.49 -10.81
C VAL A 134 -8.24 2.10 -12.16
N GLN A 135 -7.97 1.30 -13.19
CA GLN A 135 -7.68 1.84 -14.53
C GLN A 135 -8.80 2.75 -15.05
N LYS A 136 -10.08 2.35 -14.91
CA LYS A 136 -11.23 3.19 -15.29
C LYS A 136 -11.31 4.48 -14.47
N LEU A 137 -10.99 4.42 -13.17
CA LEU A 137 -10.96 5.61 -12.31
C LEU A 137 -9.87 6.58 -12.73
N LEU A 138 -8.68 6.07 -13.07
CA LEU A 138 -7.56 6.89 -13.54
C LEU A 138 -7.87 7.54 -14.90
N ASP A 139 -8.50 6.82 -15.83
CA ASP A 139 -8.92 7.38 -17.13
C ASP A 139 -9.91 8.53 -16.91
N ASN A 140 -10.82 8.37 -15.95
CA ASN A 140 -11.74 9.43 -15.56
C ASN A 140 -11.01 10.61 -14.88
N ALA A 141 -10.00 10.34 -14.06
CA ALA A 141 -9.18 11.38 -13.41
C ALA A 141 -8.50 12.28 -14.45
N GLU A 142 -7.92 11.70 -15.50
CA GLU A 142 -7.31 12.45 -16.61
C GLU A 142 -8.34 13.31 -17.35
N ARG A 143 -9.51 12.74 -17.67
CA ARG A 143 -10.60 13.48 -18.32
C ARG A 143 -11.08 14.67 -17.48
N LEU A 144 -11.08 14.52 -16.16
CA LEU A 144 -11.47 15.58 -15.21
C LEU A 144 -10.34 16.58 -14.93
N GLY A 145 -9.12 16.34 -15.44
CA GLY A 145 -7.94 17.17 -15.19
C GLY A 145 -7.31 17.01 -13.81
N TYR A 146 -7.67 15.95 -13.08
CA TYR A 146 -7.14 15.63 -11.75
C TYR A 146 -5.77 14.97 -11.82
N LEU A 147 -5.48 14.31 -12.94
CA LEU A 147 -4.24 13.61 -13.21
C LEU A 147 -3.68 14.10 -14.54
N LYS A 148 -2.37 14.35 -14.59
CA LYS A 148 -1.70 14.74 -15.84
C LYS A 148 -1.47 13.50 -16.70
N PRO A 149 -1.57 13.61 -18.05
CA PRO A 149 -1.20 12.53 -18.94
C PRO A 149 0.28 12.14 -18.83
#